data_AF-A0A959XS54-F1
#
_entry.id   AF-A0A959XS54-F1
#
_cell.length_a   1.000
_cell.length_b   1.000
_cell.length_c   1.000
_cell.angle_alpha   90.00
_cell.angle_beta   90.00
_cell.angle_gamma   90.00
#
_symmetry.space_group_name_H-M   'P 1'
#
loop_
_entity.id
_entity.type
_entity.pdbx_description
1 polymer ?
#
loop_
_entity_poly.entity_id
_entity_poly.type
_entity_poly.pdbx_seq_one_letter_code
_entity_poly.pdbx_strand_id
1 'polypeptide(L)'
;KANDPLGFSYKLEEYFAESALNLPFLEPLALFLGALACIAEIVLGFAVLFGGRMKLATWALLLLTLFFGWLTAFTGHCNDRAEDKDPMTYTIIVDGQEVERERTCVTDCGCFGDAMKGSIGRSLTPWESFSKDMVLLVFIVPLFFFRKRIDWNSTADDKILLSIGLLMVAVWSWIFTWWGPVWFTLIGFAGYLGIKRFIQGPRAEWITAGWIAVLSIIFTWYNYAHLPMRDYRPYAVGKSISEQMKSAKPPVNRTFVSYRNKTTGEVKEYDTTQPYPWDDENFENVPNSTRIEVIDPGVPSQVQDFRLSDMDGNDITPGVLEETSPVMLV
;
A
#
# COMPACT_ATOMS: atom_id res chain seq x y z
N LYS A 1 -4.90 -3.94 5.84
CA LYS A 1 -5.39 -2.97 6.84
C LYS A 1 -5.93 -3.65 8.10
N ALA A 2 -7.11 -4.29 8.11
CA ALA A 2 -7.70 -4.85 9.34
C ALA A 2 -6.85 -5.93 10.05
N ASN A 3 -6.01 -6.66 9.32
CA ASN A 3 -5.09 -7.66 9.87
C ASN A 3 -3.87 -7.05 10.56
N ASP A 4 -3.53 -5.80 10.25
CA ASP A 4 -2.41 -5.08 10.86
C ASP A 4 -2.80 -3.61 11.06
N PRO A 5 -3.63 -3.32 12.07
CA PRO A 5 -4.12 -1.97 12.33
C PRO A 5 -3.00 -1.02 12.81
N LEU A 6 -1.99 -1.55 13.51
CA LEU A 6 -0.87 -0.78 14.03
C LEU A 6 0.11 -0.39 12.90
N GLY A 7 0.45 -1.32 12.02
CA GLY A 7 1.25 -1.00 10.84
C GLY A 7 0.58 0.05 9.95
N PHE A 8 -0.75 0.00 9.83
CA PHE A 8 -1.50 1.03 9.10
C PHE A 8 -1.52 2.38 9.83
N SER A 9 -1.52 2.41 11.17
CA SER A 9 -1.51 3.68 11.92
C SER A 9 -0.19 4.43 11.76
N TYR A 10 0.95 3.73 11.78
CA TYR A 10 2.26 4.36 11.51
C TYR A 10 2.30 5.03 10.13
N LYS A 11 1.66 4.44 9.13
CA LYS A 11 1.53 5.07 7.81
C LYS A 11 0.67 6.32 7.84
N LEU A 12 -0.38 6.37 8.65
CA LEU A 12 -1.15 7.60 8.83
C LEU A 12 -0.38 8.67 9.61
N GLU A 13 0.43 8.28 10.59
CA GLU A 13 1.33 9.20 11.30
C GLU A 13 2.34 9.84 10.35
N GLU A 14 2.95 9.06 9.44
CA GLU A 14 3.83 9.58 8.39
C GLU A 14 3.11 10.62 7.50
N TYR A 15 1.82 10.43 7.22
CA TYR A 15 1.02 11.42 6.47
C TYR A 15 0.72 12.68 7.26
N PHE A 16 0.49 12.55 8.57
CA PHE A 16 0.12 13.66 9.44
C PHE A 16 1.33 14.50 9.89
N ALA A 17 2.53 13.94 9.80
CA ALA A 17 3.78 14.61 10.12
C ALA A 17 3.89 16.02 9.50
N GLU A 18 4.60 16.90 10.21
CA GLU A 18 4.87 18.29 9.79
C GLU A 18 5.48 18.37 8.38
N SER A 19 6.36 17.42 8.08
CA SER A 19 7.05 17.27 6.82
C SER A 19 6.17 16.72 5.67
N ALA A 20 4.96 16.24 5.95
CA ALA A 20 4.04 15.72 4.94
C ALA A 20 2.85 16.67 4.72
N LEU A 21 1.71 16.41 5.38
CA LEU A 21 0.51 17.24 5.29
C LEU A 21 0.47 18.36 6.33
N ASN A 22 1.40 18.38 7.29
CA ASN A 22 1.43 19.34 8.39
C ASN A 22 0.14 19.34 9.23
N LEU A 23 -0.26 18.16 9.69
CA LEU A 23 -1.43 17.94 10.53
C LEU A 23 -1.07 17.15 11.81
N PRO A 24 -0.05 17.56 12.59
CA PRO A 24 0.46 16.77 13.71
C PRO A 24 -0.59 16.52 14.81
N PHE A 25 -1.62 17.36 14.89
CA PHE A 25 -2.75 17.17 15.82
C PHE A 25 -3.58 15.89 15.55
N LEU A 26 -3.45 15.28 14.36
CA LEU A 26 -4.12 14.03 14.00
C LEU A 26 -3.28 12.78 14.34
N GLU A 27 -1.98 12.91 14.62
CA GLU A 27 -1.10 11.78 14.95
C GLU A 27 -1.64 10.94 16.11
N PRO A 28 -2.09 11.50 17.25
CA PRO A 28 -2.63 10.70 18.35
C PRO A 28 -3.92 9.95 17.99
N LEU A 29 -4.62 10.38 16.93
CA LEU A 29 -5.85 9.76 16.44
C LEU A 29 -5.57 8.78 15.28
N ALA A 30 -4.32 8.60 14.83
CA ALA A 30 -3.99 7.81 13.65
C ALA A 30 -4.50 6.37 13.72
N LEU A 31 -4.32 5.69 14.86
CA LEU A 31 -4.84 4.34 15.07
C LEU A 31 -6.37 4.28 14.97
N PHE A 32 -7.05 5.24 15.59
CA PHE A 32 -8.51 5.32 15.56
C PHE A 32 -9.03 5.58 14.15
N LEU A 33 -8.46 6.58 13.45
CA LEU A 33 -8.84 6.93 12.08
C LEU A 33 -8.53 5.79 11.11
N GLY A 34 -7.41 5.10 11.30
CA GLY A 34 -7.01 3.95 10.48
C GLY A 34 -7.95 2.77 10.64
N ALA A 35 -8.30 2.42 11.88
CA ALA A 35 -9.28 1.39 12.17
C ALA A 35 -10.67 1.76 11.61
N LEU A 36 -11.10 3.01 11.81
CA LEU A 36 -12.39 3.52 11.31
C LEU A 36 -12.47 3.44 9.78
N ALA A 37 -11.44 3.93 9.08
CA ALA A 37 -11.37 3.86 7.62
C ALA A 37 -11.44 2.42 7.13
N CYS A 38 -10.70 1.51 7.77
CA CYS A 38 -10.73 0.10 7.40
C CYS A 38 -12.10 -0.56 7.62
N ILE A 39 -12.74 -0.29 8.76
CA ILE A 39 -14.09 -0.81 9.04
C ILE A 39 -15.09 -0.23 8.03
N ALA A 40 -14.99 1.06 7.72
CA ALA A 40 -15.83 1.70 6.71
C ALA A 40 -15.66 1.05 5.34
N GLU A 41 -14.43 0.78 4.88
CA GLU A 41 -14.16 0.09 3.60
C GLU A 41 -14.85 -1.27 3.53
N ILE A 42 -14.71 -2.08 4.59
CA ILE A 42 -15.31 -3.41 4.65
C ILE A 42 -16.84 -3.30 4.63
N VAL A 43 -17.42 -2.49 5.53
CA VAL A 43 -18.88 -2.32 5.63
C VAL A 43 -19.47 -1.81 4.32
N LEU A 44 -18.83 -0.84 3.67
CA LEU A 44 -19.27 -0.31 2.39
C LEU A 44 -19.16 -1.34 1.26
N GLY A 45 -18.10 -2.16 1.24
CA GLY A 45 -17.95 -3.24 0.28
C GLY A 45 -19.09 -4.27 0.38
N PHE A 46 -19.43 -4.71 1.59
CA PHE A 46 -20.58 -5.59 1.82
C PHE A 46 -21.91 -4.89 1.51
N ALA A 47 -22.06 -3.60 1.84
CA ALA A 47 -23.27 -2.85 1.54
C ALA A 47 -23.56 -2.80 0.03
N VAL A 48 -22.52 -2.61 -0.81
CA VAL A 48 -22.65 -2.68 -2.27
C VAL A 48 -23.03 -4.08 -2.73
N LEU A 49 -22.43 -5.12 -2.16
CA LEU A 49 -22.71 -6.51 -2.54
C LEU A 49 -24.16 -6.92 -2.24
N PHE A 50 -24.74 -6.41 -1.15
CA PHE A 50 -26.10 -6.72 -0.72
C PHE A 50 -27.18 -5.77 -1.28
N GLY A 51 -26.78 -4.70 -1.97
CA GLY A 51 -27.70 -3.63 -2.38
C GLY A 51 -28.22 -2.79 -1.20
N GLY A 52 -27.49 -2.78 -0.07
CA GLY A 52 -27.89 -2.08 1.15
C GLY A 52 -27.59 -0.58 1.09
N ARG A 53 -28.60 0.26 1.31
CA ARG A 53 -28.48 1.73 1.35
C ARG A 53 -27.59 2.31 0.27
N MET A 54 -27.77 1.89 -0.98
CA MET A 54 -26.89 2.24 -2.10
C MET A 54 -26.66 3.75 -2.27
N LYS A 55 -27.64 4.60 -1.93
CA LYS A 55 -27.44 6.06 -1.92
C LYS A 55 -26.33 6.50 -0.96
N LEU A 56 -26.34 5.98 0.27
CA LEU A 56 -25.32 6.31 1.27
C LEU A 56 -24.01 5.59 0.96
N ALA A 57 -24.08 4.30 0.59
CA ALA A 57 -22.90 3.50 0.30
C ALA A 57 -22.08 4.07 -0.86
N THR A 58 -22.74 4.42 -1.98
CA THR A 58 -22.06 4.97 -3.16
C THR A 58 -21.50 6.38 -2.91
N TRP A 59 -22.17 7.23 -2.13
CA TRP A 59 -21.63 8.54 -1.75
C TRP A 59 -20.40 8.40 -0.84
N ALA A 60 -20.48 7.52 0.16
CA ALA A 60 -19.37 7.28 1.07
C ALA A 60 -18.16 6.65 0.35
N LEU A 61 -18.40 5.66 -0.52
CA LEU A 61 -17.35 5.06 -1.35
C LEU A 61 -16.71 6.06 -2.31
N LEU A 62 -17.52 6.92 -2.94
CA LEU A 62 -17.00 7.96 -3.83
C LEU A 62 -16.12 8.94 -3.07
N LEU A 63 -16.58 9.46 -1.93
CA LEU A 63 -15.81 10.38 -1.10
C LEU A 63 -14.50 9.73 -0.63
N LEU A 64 -14.58 8.49 -0.13
CA LEU A 64 -13.43 7.76 0.36
C LEU A 64 -12.40 7.50 -0.75
N THR A 65 -12.85 7.09 -1.93
CA THR A 65 -11.98 6.82 -3.09
C THR A 65 -11.37 8.10 -3.65
N LEU A 66 -12.12 9.20 -3.70
CA LEU A 66 -11.59 10.51 -4.10
C LEU A 66 -10.57 11.05 -3.09
N PHE A 67 -10.81 10.85 -1.80
CA PHE A 67 -9.88 11.24 -0.74
C PHE A 67 -8.56 10.46 -0.84
N PHE A 68 -8.62 9.12 -0.90
CA PHE A 68 -7.40 8.32 -1.06
C PHE A 68 -6.73 8.50 -2.43
N GLY A 69 -7.51 8.73 -3.49
CA GLY A 69 -6.98 9.08 -4.81
C GLY A 69 -6.24 10.41 -4.79
N TRP A 70 -6.76 11.43 -4.12
CA TRP A 70 -6.05 12.70 -3.92
C TRP A 70 -4.78 12.51 -3.09
N LEU A 71 -4.87 11.76 -1.99
CA LEU A 71 -3.76 11.52 -1.07
C LEU A 71 -2.61 10.76 -1.76
N THR A 72 -2.94 9.74 -2.55
CA THR A 72 -1.97 8.97 -3.35
C THR A 72 -1.35 9.80 -4.47
N ALA A 73 -2.14 10.61 -5.17
CA ALA A 73 -1.62 11.55 -6.16
C ALA A 73 -0.69 12.58 -5.52
N PHE A 74 -1.04 13.15 -4.36
CA PHE A 74 -0.21 14.09 -3.63
C PHE A 74 1.17 13.48 -3.30
N THR A 75 1.21 12.23 -2.84
CA THR A 75 2.48 11.53 -2.62
C THR A 75 3.26 11.22 -3.88
N GLY A 76 2.58 10.85 -4.98
CA GLY A 76 3.24 10.60 -6.26
C GLY A 76 4.00 11.83 -6.73
N HIS A 77 3.35 12.98 -6.72
CA HIS A 77 4.00 14.25 -7.09
C HIS A 77 5.12 14.67 -6.12
N CYS A 78 5.01 14.33 -4.83
CA CYS A 78 6.09 14.58 -3.86
C CYS A 78 7.32 13.74 -4.21
N ASN A 79 7.14 12.44 -4.48
CA ASN A 79 8.23 11.52 -4.82
C ASN A 79 8.90 11.90 -6.14
N ASP A 80 8.13 12.21 -7.19
CA ASP A 80 8.68 12.62 -8.49
C ASP A 80 9.58 13.86 -8.35
N ARG A 81 9.18 14.83 -7.50
CA ARG A 81 9.98 16.03 -7.24
C ARG A 81 11.22 15.75 -6.37
N ALA A 82 11.13 14.79 -5.44
CA ALA A 82 12.26 14.36 -4.64
C ALA A 82 13.34 13.65 -5.47
N GLU A 83 12.95 12.91 -6.52
CA GLU A 83 13.87 12.23 -7.43
C GLU A 83 14.64 13.20 -8.34
N ASP A 84 14.04 14.35 -8.69
CA ASP A 84 14.65 15.40 -9.52
C ASP A 84 15.72 16.26 -8.80
N LYS A 85 16.19 15.85 -7.61
CA LYS A 85 17.20 16.55 -6.78
C LYS A 85 16.87 18.02 -6.46
N ASP A 86 15.59 18.38 -6.42
CA ASP A 86 15.16 19.64 -5.82
C ASP A 86 14.73 19.34 -4.37
N PRO A 87 15.61 19.52 -3.37
CA PRO A 87 15.25 19.26 -1.98
C PRO A 87 14.17 20.28 -1.60
N MET A 88 12.93 19.82 -1.50
CA MET A 88 11.86 20.63 -0.92
C MET A 88 12.17 20.85 0.57
N THR A 89 12.92 21.90 0.88
CA THR A 89 13.10 22.35 2.25
C THR A 89 11.94 23.24 2.65
N TYR A 90 11.52 23.13 3.90
CA TYR A 90 10.59 24.08 4.51
C TYR A 90 11.25 24.66 5.76
N THR A 91 11.08 25.96 5.98
CA THR A 91 11.62 26.65 7.14
C THR A 91 10.60 26.62 8.27
N ILE A 92 11.02 26.12 9.43
CA ILE A 92 10.26 26.20 10.68
C ILE A 92 11.04 26.99 11.71
N ILE A 93 10.32 27.79 12.50
CA ILE A 93 10.91 28.55 13.59
C ILE A 93 10.83 27.68 14.84
N VAL A 94 11.93 27.03 15.20
CA VAL A 94 12.07 26.31 16.48
C VAL A 94 12.92 27.19 17.38
N ASP A 95 12.40 27.57 18.54
CA ASP A 95 13.09 28.42 19.53
C ASP A 95 13.61 29.77 18.98
N GLY A 96 12.90 30.35 18.00
CA GLY A 96 13.27 31.63 17.39
C GLY A 96 14.39 31.56 16.34
N GLN A 97 14.82 30.36 15.94
CA GLN A 97 15.76 30.16 14.83
C GLN A 97 15.06 29.48 13.65
N GLU A 98 15.31 29.98 12.44
CA GLU A 98 14.84 29.36 11.20
C GLU A 98 15.68 28.10 10.94
N VAL A 99 15.04 26.94 11.01
CA VAL A 99 15.65 25.65 10.70
C VAL A 99 15.03 25.14 9.40
N GLU A 100 15.85 25.01 8.36
CA GLU A 100 15.46 24.32 7.13
C GLU A 100 15.40 22.81 7.41
N ARG A 101 14.23 22.23 7.19
CA ARG A 101 13.99 20.78 7.27
C ARG A 101 13.68 20.25 5.89
N GLU A 102 14.23 19.08 5.57
CA GLU A 102 13.90 18.37 4.34
C GLU A 102 12.48 17.79 4.45
N ARG A 103 11.67 18.01 3.42
CA ARG A 103 10.33 17.41 3.32
C ARG A 103 10.48 15.90 3.13
N THR A 104 10.10 15.12 4.13
CA THR A 104 10.02 13.66 4.00
C THR A 104 8.78 13.28 3.20
N CYS A 105 8.96 12.92 1.92
CA CYS A 105 7.87 12.37 1.13
C CYS A 105 7.57 10.92 1.59
N VAL A 106 6.29 10.60 1.75
CA VAL A 106 5.86 9.22 2.06
C VAL A 106 6.08 8.36 0.82
N THR A 107 7.06 7.48 0.89
CA THR A 107 7.57 6.73 -0.26
C THR A 107 6.63 5.62 -0.73
N ASP A 108 5.83 5.05 0.19
CA ASP A 108 4.92 3.94 -0.08
C ASP A 108 3.49 4.27 0.35
N CYS A 109 2.53 3.98 -0.53
CA CYS A 109 1.13 4.08 -0.14
C CYS A 109 0.77 2.92 0.79
N GLY A 110 0.79 3.18 2.10
CA GLY A 110 0.48 2.23 3.18
C GLY A 110 -0.90 1.54 3.12
N CYS A 111 -1.66 1.70 2.04
CA CYS A 111 -2.99 1.12 1.83
C CYS A 111 -3.03 -0.42 2.00
N PHE A 112 -1.96 -1.14 1.72
CA PHE A 112 -1.92 -2.59 1.93
C PHE A 112 -1.02 -3.04 3.10
N GLY A 113 -0.32 -2.11 3.76
CA GLY A 113 0.73 -2.43 4.72
C GLY A 113 1.78 -3.37 4.14
N ASP A 114 2.50 -4.09 5.01
CA ASP A 114 3.51 -5.06 4.61
C ASP A 114 2.93 -6.32 3.92
N ALA A 115 1.61 -6.46 3.83
CA ALA A 115 0.98 -7.61 3.18
C ALA A 115 1.35 -7.76 1.70
N MET A 116 1.51 -6.63 1.00
CA MET A 116 1.98 -6.62 -0.39
C MET A 116 3.48 -6.93 -0.46
N LYS A 117 4.30 -6.35 0.42
CA LYS A 117 5.73 -6.70 0.52
C LYS A 117 5.95 -8.19 0.72
N GLY A 118 5.17 -8.81 1.60
CA GLY A 118 5.29 -10.24 1.87
C GLY A 118 4.72 -11.18 0.81
N SER A 119 3.98 -10.66 -0.18
CA SER A 119 3.33 -11.50 -1.22
C SER A 119 3.90 -11.27 -2.62
N ILE A 120 4.16 -10.01 -2.98
CA ILE A 120 4.73 -9.61 -4.28
C ILE A 120 6.16 -9.05 -4.17
N GLY A 121 6.76 -9.05 -2.97
CA GLY A 121 8.13 -8.61 -2.72
C GLY A 121 8.30 -7.11 -2.49
N ARG A 122 7.31 -6.28 -2.82
CA ARG A 122 7.38 -4.82 -2.67
C ARG A 122 6.03 -4.19 -2.30
N SER A 123 6.07 -2.95 -1.83
CA SER A 123 4.87 -2.10 -1.69
C SER A 123 4.37 -1.61 -3.05
N LEU A 124 3.13 -1.14 -3.09
CA LEU A 124 2.64 -0.36 -4.22
C LEU A 124 3.24 1.04 -4.18
N THR A 125 3.76 1.50 -5.31
CA THR A 125 4.20 2.89 -5.45
C THR A 125 2.99 3.83 -5.33
N PRO A 126 3.19 5.11 -4.99
CA PRO A 126 2.09 6.08 -4.95
C PRO A 126 1.28 6.14 -6.25
N TRP A 127 1.96 6.11 -7.39
CA TRP A 127 1.32 6.11 -8.71
C TRP A 127 0.55 4.81 -9.00
N GLU A 128 1.06 3.65 -8.61
CA GLU A 128 0.31 2.39 -8.74
C GLU A 128 -0.95 2.40 -7.86
N SER A 129 -0.87 2.92 -6.63
CA SER A 129 -2.04 3.03 -5.77
C SER A 129 -3.04 4.05 -6.31
N PHE A 130 -2.58 5.16 -6.88
CA PHE A 130 -3.44 6.13 -7.58
C PHE A 130 -4.16 5.48 -8.76
N SER A 131 -3.45 4.73 -9.62
CA SER A 131 -4.06 4.00 -10.73
C SER A 131 -5.12 3.00 -10.26
N LYS A 132 -4.86 2.28 -9.16
CA LYS A 132 -5.84 1.39 -8.52
C LYS A 132 -7.10 2.15 -8.11
N ASP A 133 -6.96 3.32 -7.46
CA ASP A 133 -8.10 4.15 -7.06
C ASP A 133 -8.87 4.71 -8.28
N MET A 134 -8.19 5.04 -9.38
CA MET A 134 -8.84 5.44 -10.64
C MET A 134 -9.61 4.30 -11.30
N VAL A 135 -9.06 3.07 -11.28
CA VAL A 135 -9.78 1.89 -11.77
C VAL A 135 -11.02 1.62 -10.91
N LEU A 136 -10.91 1.73 -9.58
CA LEU A 136 -12.07 1.61 -8.69
C LEU A 136 -13.12 2.70 -8.97
N LEU A 137 -12.67 3.93 -9.28
CA LEU A 137 -13.56 5.04 -9.65
C LEU A 137 -14.37 4.72 -10.91
N VAL A 138 -13.77 4.07 -11.92
CA VAL A 138 -14.50 3.61 -13.13
C VAL A 138 -15.65 2.67 -12.79
N PHE A 139 -15.53 1.83 -11.76
CA PHE A 139 -16.62 0.96 -11.31
C PHE A 139 -17.63 1.67 -10.40
N ILE A 140 -17.19 2.63 -9.57
CA ILE A 140 -18.05 3.38 -8.65
C ILE A 140 -18.95 4.37 -9.41
N VAL A 141 -18.47 5.00 -10.48
CA VAL A 141 -19.23 6.03 -11.22
C VAL A 141 -20.56 5.48 -11.79
N PRO A 142 -20.61 4.34 -12.49
CA PRO A 142 -21.87 3.73 -12.91
C PRO A 142 -22.78 3.39 -11.73
N LEU A 143 -22.23 2.79 -10.67
CA LEU A 143 -23.00 2.48 -9.45
C LEU A 143 -23.61 3.75 -8.85
N PHE A 144 -22.88 4.85 -8.84
CA PHE A 144 -23.35 6.12 -8.36
C PHE A 144 -24.53 6.64 -9.20
N PHE A 145 -24.44 6.65 -10.53
CA PHE A 145 -25.55 7.12 -11.38
C PHE A 145 -26.78 6.21 -11.32
N PHE A 146 -26.57 4.89 -11.26
CA PHE A 146 -27.66 3.90 -11.19
C PHE A 146 -28.13 3.59 -9.77
N ARG A 147 -27.57 4.21 -8.72
CA ARG A 147 -27.88 3.96 -7.30
C ARG A 147 -29.36 4.03 -6.92
N LYS A 148 -30.20 4.74 -7.69
CA LYS A 148 -31.65 4.83 -7.45
C LYS A 148 -32.43 3.60 -7.95
N ARG A 149 -31.82 2.75 -8.77
CA ARG A 149 -32.42 1.53 -9.33
C ARG A 149 -31.94 0.25 -8.62
N ILE A 150 -30.99 0.38 -7.70
CA ILE A 150 -30.40 -0.74 -6.97
C ILE A 150 -31.07 -0.77 -5.60
N ASP A 151 -31.95 -1.75 -5.43
CA ASP A 151 -32.64 -2.04 -4.17
C ASP A 151 -31.97 -3.23 -3.47
N TRP A 152 -32.44 -3.54 -2.26
CA TRP A 152 -31.99 -4.69 -1.49
C TRP A 152 -32.16 -5.99 -2.31
N ASN A 153 -31.10 -6.79 -2.40
CA ASN A 153 -31.06 -7.96 -3.27
C ASN A 153 -32.24 -8.92 -3.04
N SER A 154 -32.69 -9.60 -4.08
CA SER A 154 -33.57 -10.76 -3.96
C SER A 154 -32.79 -12.04 -3.61
N THR A 155 -33.49 -13.13 -3.31
CA THR A 155 -32.84 -14.43 -3.09
C THR A 155 -32.19 -15.01 -4.36
N ALA A 156 -32.64 -14.59 -5.54
CA ALA A 156 -32.02 -15.00 -6.80
C ALA A 156 -30.73 -14.20 -7.03
N ASP A 157 -30.76 -12.89 -6.78
CA ASP A 157 -29.59 -12.01 -6.91
C ASP A 157 -28.48 -12.44 -5.95
N ASP A 158 -28.83 -12.79 -4.70
CA ASP A 158 -27.86 -13.28 -3.72
C ASP A 158 -27.11 -14.53 -4.20
N LYS A 159 -27.81 -15.49 -4.81
CA LYS A 159 -27.16 -16.72 -5.30
C LYS A 159 -26.09 -16.41 -6.33
N ILE A 160 -26.29 -15.38 -7.15
CA ILE A 160 -25.34 -14.96 -8.17
C ILE A 160 -24.24 -14.11 -7.53
N LEU A 161 -24.60 -13.02 -6.86
CA LEU A 161 -23.67 -12.02 -6.33
C LEU A 161 -22.79 -12.57 -5.21
N LEU A 162 -23.34 -13.37 -4.28
CA LEU A 162 -22.55 -13.94 -3.20
C LEU A 162 -21.59 -15.02 -3.72
N SER A 163 -22.01 -15.82 -4.70
CA SER A 163 -21.15 -16.84 -5.31
C SER A 163 -19.99 -16.21 -6.07
N ILE A 164 -20.27 -15.19 -6.90
CA ILE A 164 -19.23 -14.44 -7.63
C ILE A 164 -18.32 -13.70 -6.65
N GLY A 165 -18.88 -13.04 -5.63
CA GLY A 165 -18.11 -12.35 -4.60
C GLY A 165 -17.19 -13.29 -3.84
N LEU A 166 -17.67 -14.47 -3.44
CA LEU A 166 -16.87 -15.49 -2.76
C LEU A 166 -15.76 -16.03 -3.66
N LEU A 167 -16.06 -16.29 -4.94
CA LEU A 167 -15.08 -16.74 -5.92
C LEU A 167 -13.97 -15.70 -6.09
N MET A 168 -14.32 -14.42 -6.25
CA MET A 168 -13.37 -13.32 -6.35
C MET A 168 -12.48 -13.23 -5.10
N VAL A 169 -13.06 -13.31 -3.91
CA VAL A 169 -12.30 -13.32 -2.65
C VAL A 169 -11.39 -14.55 -2.56
N ALA A 170 -11.84 -15.72 -3.00
CA ALA A 170 -11.04 -16.94 -3.01
C ALA A 170 -9.84 -16.86 -3.97
N VAL A 171 -10.04 -16.30 -5.17
CA VAL A 171 -8.95 -16.08 -6.14
C VAL A 171 -7.88 -15.15 -5.54
N TRP A 172 -8.28 -14.02 -4.96
CA TRP A 172 -7.34 -13.12 -4.30
C TRP A 172 -6.67 -13.77 -3.07
N SER A 173 -7.41 -14.53 -2.28
CA SER A 173 -6.86 -15.26 -1.13
C SER A 173 -5.82 -16.30 -1.53
N TRP A 174 -6.01 -16.96 -2.68
CA TRP A 174 -5.04 -17.87 -3.27
C TRP A 174 -3.77 -17.14 -3.71
N ILE A 175 -3.90 -16.00 -4.41
CA ILE A 175 -2.77 -15.14 -4.81
C ILE A 175 -1.93 -14.73 -3.60
N PHE A 176 -2.57 -14.35 -2.50
CA PHE A 176 -1.90 -13.91 -1.27
C PHE A 176 -1.50 -15.05 -0.34
N THR A 177 -1.74 -16.32 -0.72
CA THR A 177 -1.50 -17.52 0.10
C THR A 177 -2.16 -17.49 1.49
N TRP A 178 -3.19 -16.66 1.66
CA TRP A 178 -3.87 -16.43 2.93
C TRP A 178 -5.38 -16.56 2.76
N TRP A 179 -5.94 -17.63 3.32
CA TRP A 179 -7.38 -17.96 3.24
C TRP A 179 -8.25 -17.26 4.29
N GLY A 180 -7.68 -16.42 5.15
CA GLY A 180 -8.42 -15.66 6.18
C GLY A 180 -9.59 -14.83 5.61
N PRO A 181 -9.43 -14.09 4.50
CA PRO A 181 -10.52 -13.32 3.89
C PRO A 181 -11.71 -14.18 3.48
N VAL A 182 -11.51 -15.42 3.01
CA VAL A 182 -12.61 -16.32 2.63
C VAL A 182 -13.49 -16.65 3.84
N TRP A 183 -12.89 -17.05 4.96
CA TRP A 183 -13.65 -17.36 6.17
C TRP A 183 -14.36 -16.13 6.74
N PHE A 184 -13.70 -14.97 6.72
CA PHE A 184 -14.32 -13.70 7.11
C PHE A 184 -15.55 -13.39 6.25
N THR A 185 -15.44 -13.54 4.93
CA THR A 185 -16.56 -13.32 4.00
C THR A 185 -17.69 -14.32 4.19
N LEU A 186 -17.39 -15.60 4.44
CA LEU A 186 -18.39 -16.62 4.74
C LEU A 186 -19.19 -16.30 6.01
N ILE A 187 -18.52 -15.84 7.08
CA ILE A 187 -19.19 -15.41 8.32
C ILE A 187 -20.06 -14.17 8.06
N GLY A 188 -19.55 -13.22 7.28
CA GLY A 188 -20.31 -12.05 6.83
C GLY A 188 -21.60 -12.45 6.09
N PHE A 189 -21.50 -13.38 5.13
CA PHE A 189 -22.64 -13.89 4.36
C PHE A 189 -23.61 -14.69 5.23
N ALA A 190 -23.12 -15.52 6.12
CA ALA A 190 -23.97 -16.30 7.03
C ALA A 190 -24.84 -15.38 7.91
N GLY A 191 -24.26 -14.32 8.48
CA GLY A 191 -25.02 -13.35 9.26
C GLY A 191 -26.02 -12.56 8.41
N TYR A 192 -25.62 -12.11 7.21
CA TYR A 192 -26.54 -11.46 6.26
C TYR A 192 -27.75 -12.36 5.92
N LEU A 193 -27.51 -13.61 5.52
CA LEU A 193 -28.56 -14.56 5.17
C LEU A 193 -29.45 -14.88 6.38
N GLY A 194 -28.86 -14.99 7.57
CA GLY A 194 -29.58 -15.15 8.83
C GLY A 194 -30.50 -13.97 9.11
N ILE A 195 -30.00 -12.73 9.04
CA ILE A 195 -30.80 -11.51 9.25
C ILE A 195 -31.93 -11.43 8.24
N LYS A 196 -31.62 -11.68 6.96
CA LYS A 196 -32.59 -11.63 5.85
C LYS A 196 -33.72 -12.66 6.00
N ARG A 197 -33.45 -13.78 6.68
CA ARG A 197 -34.47 -14.80 6.97
C ARG A 197 -35.54 -14.29 7.94
N PHE A 198 -35.21 -13.38 8.84
CA PHE A 198 -36.11 -12.92 9.92
C PHE A 198 -36.60 -11.48 9.76
N ILE A 199 -35.83 -10.62 9.11
CA ILE A 199 -36.10 -9.18 9.01
C ILE A 199 -35.99 -8.76 7.55
N GLN A 200 -36.95 -7.97 7.09
CA GLN A 200 -36.95 -7.37 5.76
C GLN A 200 -37.11 -5.85 5.82
N GLY A 201 -36.79 -5.19 4.70
CA GLY A 201 -36.89 -3.75 4.53
C GLY A 201 -35.75 -2.97 5.20
N PRO A 202 -35.94 -1.68 5.49
CA PRO A 202 -34.85 -0.77 5.85
C PRO A 202 -34.11 -1.13 7.14
N ARG A 203 -34.74 -1.88 8.05
CA ARG A 203 -34.12 -2.36 9.29
C ARG A 203 -33.10 -3.46 9.03
N ALA A 204 -33.38 -4.36 8.08
CA ALA A 204 -32.46 -5.44 7.71
C ALA A 204 -31.14 -4.88 7.17
N GLU A 205 -31.20 -3.81 6.39
CA GLU A 205 -30.02 -3.13 5.83
C GLU A 205 -29.08 -2.63 6.94
N TRP A 206 -29.63 -1.90 7.92
CA TRP A 206 -28.86 -1.37 9.04
C TRP A 206 -28.32 -2.45 9.97
N ILE A 207 -29.13 -3.48 10.26
CA ILE A 207 -28.69 -4.60 11.11
C ILE A 207 -27.58 -5.38 10.41
N THR A 208 -27.67 -5.56 9.09
CA THR A 208 -26.60 -6.21 8.31
C THR A 208 -25.32 -5.37 8.33
N ALA A 209 -25.41 -4.06 8.11
CA ALA A 209 -24.25 -3.17 8.22
C ALA A 209 -23.64 -3.22 9.62
N GLY A 210 -24.47 -3.24 10.66
CA GLY A 210 -24.04 -3.41 12.05
C GLY A 210 -23.36 -4.76 12.31
N TRP A 211 -23.88 -5.85 11.75
CA TRP A 211 -23.25 -7.17 11.83
C TRP A 211 -21.84 -7.17 11.23
N ILE A 212 -21.70 -6.64 10.01
CA ILE A 212 -20.40 -6.54 9.34
C ILE A 212 -19.45 -5.62 10.12
N ALA A 213 -19.96 -4.51 10.66
CA ALA A 213 -19.17 -3.60 11.49
C ALA A 213 -18.66 -4.28 12.75
N VAL A 214 -19.52 -4.99 13.51
CA VAL A 214 -19.14 -5.74 14.71
C VAL A 214 -18.11 -6.81 14.37
N LEU A 215 -18.33 -7.59 13.30
CA LEU A 215 -17.37 -8.59 12.83
C LEU A 215 -16.00 -7.95 12.51
N SER A 216 -16.00 -6.81 11.82
CA SER A 216 -14.78 -6.08 11.45
C SER A 216 -14.08 -5.49 12.67
N ILE A 217 -14.83 -4.98 13.65
CA ILE A 217 -14.30 -4.45 14.92
C ILE A 217 -13.65 -5.59 15.71
N ILE A 218 -14.32 -6.72 15.87
CA ILE A 218 -13.78 -7.89 16.60
C ILE A 218 -12.50 -8.37 15.92
N PHE A 219 -12.50 -8.50 14.59
CA PHE A 219 -11.32 -8.92 13.85
C PHE A 219 -10.16 -7.91 14.00
N THR A 220 -10.42 -6.62 13.84
CA THR A 220 -9.40 -5.57 13.97
C THR A 220 -8.85 -5.51 15.40
N TRP A 221 -9.73 -5.59 16.41
CA TRP A 221 -9.34 -5.62 17.83
C TRP A 221 -8.49 -6.84 18.16
N TYR A 222 -8.85 -8.02 17.64
CA TYR A 222 -8.06 -9.23 17.85
C TYR A 222 -6.62 -9.07 17.33
N ASN A 223 -6.46 -8.52 16.12
CA ASN A 223 -5.15 -8.27 15.50
C ASN A 223 -4.38 -7.08 16.11
N TYR A 224 -5.05 -6.26 16.92
CA TYR A 224 -4.40 -5.22 17.72
C TYR A 224 -3.94 -5.78 19.08
N ALA A 225 -4.79 -6.57 19.74
CA ALA A 225 -4.50 -7.16 21.05
C ALA A 225 -3.54 -8.36 20.99
N HIS A 226 -3.46 -9.03 19.84
CA HIS A 226 -2.56 -10.15 19.56
C HIS A 226 -1.73 -9.85 18.31
N LEU A 227 -0.69 -10.64 18.06
CA LEU A 227 0.05 -10.57 16.81
C LEU A 227 -0.92 -10.73 15.61
N PRO A 228 -0.67 -10.04 14.49
CA PRO A 228 -1.45 -10.19 13.26
C PRO A 228 -1.68 -11.67 12.90
N MET A 229 -2.92 -12.04 12.60
CA MET A 229 -3.29 -13.41 12.25
C MET A 229 -2.45 -13.94 11.08
N ARG A 230 -2.08 -13.06 10.15
CA ARG A 230 -0.98 -13.28 9.22
C ARG A 230 0.07 -12.20 9.42
N ASP A 231 1.22 -12.58 9.95
CA ASP A 231 2.30 -11.63 10.19
C ASP A 231 3.19 -11.46 8.95
N TYR A 232 3.12 -10.27 8.36
CA TYR A 232 3.90 -9.91 7.18
C TYR A 232 5.17 -9.14 7.52
N ARG A 233 5.39 -8.78 8.80
CA ARG A 233 6.53 -7.97 9.21
C ARG A 233 7.87 -8.66 8.93
N PRO A 234 8.96 -7.90 8.73
CA PRO A 234 10.30 -8.46 8.52
C PRO A 234 10.78 -9.31 9.70
N TYR A 235 10.48 -8.90 10.93
CA TYR A 235 10.90 -9.56 12.16
C TYR A 235 9.83 -10.51 12.74
N ALA A 236 8.95 -11.05 11.88
CA ALA A 236 7.92 -11.99 12.31
C ALA A 236 8.51 -13.30 12.85
N VAL A 237 7.83 -13.90 13.82
CA VAL A 237 8.23 -15.17 14.44
C VAL A 237 8.39 -16.25 13.37
N GLY A 238 9.52 -16.95 13.37
CA GLY A 238 9.83 -18.04 12.43
C GLY A 238 10.51 -17.60 11.13
N LYS A 239 10.76 -16.29 10.92
CA LYS A 239 11.58 -15.82 9.79
C LYS A 239 13.03 -15.61 10.21
N SER A 240 13.98 -16.11 9.41
CA SER A 240 15.41 -15.88 9.62
C SER A 240 15.79 -14.47 9.18
N ILE A 241 16.50 -13.72 10.03
CA ILE A 241 17.02 -12.39 9.69
C ILE A 241 18.11 -12.51 8.62
N SER A 242 19.05 -13.46 8.79
CA SER A 242 20.17 -13.68 7.86
C SER A 242 19.71 -14.01 6.44
N GLU A 243 18.68 -14.86 6.30
CA GLU A 243 18.12 -15.19 4.98
C GLU A 243 17.38 -14.00 4.36
N GLN A 244 16.63 -13.24 5.16
CA GLN A 244 15.89 -12.09 4.69
C GLN A 244 16.80 -10.92 4.27
N MET A 245 17.98 -10.77 4.88
CA MET A 245 18.98 -9.82 4.42
C MET A 245 19.59 -10.22 3.07
N LYS A 246 19.70 -11.53 2.80
CA LYS A 246 20.24 -12.08 1.53
C LYS A 246 19.21 -12.15 0.41
N SER A 247 17.92 -11.96 0.70
CA SER A 247 16.84 -12.11 -0.29
C SER A 247 16.72 -10.93 -1.27
N ALA A 248 17.60 -9.93 -1.19
CA ALA A 248 17.58 -8.78 -2.07
C ALA A 248 17.92 -9.16 -3.53
N LYS A 249 17.06 -8.76 -4.46
CA LYS A 249 17.36 -8.77 -5.90
C LYS A 249 17.70 -7.34 -6.32
N PRO A 250 18.91 -7.08 -6.85
CA PRO A 250 19.29 -5.73 -7.26
C PRO A 250 18.44 -5.26 -8.46
N PRO A 251 18.18 -3.96 -8.59
CA PRO A 251 17.51 -3.40 -9.76
C PRO A 251 18.32 -3.67 -11.04
N VAL A 252 17.62 -3.97 -12.12
CA VAL A 252 18.20 -4.13 -13.46
C VAL A 252 17.84 -2.90 -14.28
N ASN A 253 18.84 -2.05 -14.51
CA ASN A 253 18.70 -0.80 -15.25
C ASN A 253 19.35 -0.91 -16.63
N ARG A 254 18.69 -0.39 -17.66
CA ARG A 254 19.32 -0.09 -18.96
C ARG A 254 19.76 1.36 -18.99
N THR A 255 21.00 1.59 -19.35
CA THR A 255 21.53 2.94 -19.49
C THR A 255 21.61 3.29 -20.96
N PHE A 256 20.97 4.38 -21.35
CA PHE A 256 21.04 4.97 -22.68
C PHE A 256 21.96 6.18 -22.66
N VAL A 257 22.75 6.34 -23.72
CA VAL A 257 23.66 7.46 -23.91
C VAL A 257 23.43 8.06 -25.29
N SER A 258 23.38 9.39 -25.41
CA SER A 258 23.23 10.05 -26.71
C SER A 258 24.59 10.36 -27.33
N TYR A 259 24.74 10.01 -28.61
CA TYR A 259 25.87 10.40 -29.44
C TYR A 259 25.39 11.22 -30.63
N ARG A 260 26.12 12.29 -30.94
CA ARG A 260 25.92 13.10 -32.13
C ARG A 260 26.91 12.67 -33.21
N ASN A 261 26.43 12.43 -34.42
CA ASN A 261 27.29 12.20 -35.57
C ASN A 261 27.89 13.54 -36.04
N LYS A 262 29.23 13.63 -36.14
CA LYS A 262 29.94 14.85 -36.53
C LYS A 262 29.73 15.23 -38.00
N THR A 263 29.39 14.27 -38.85
CA THR A 263 29.20 14.46 -40.29
C THR A 263 27.78 14.91 -40.65
N THR A 264 26.77 14.34 -39.98
CA THR A 264 25.35 14.63 -40.28
C THR A 264 24.69 15.56 -39.26
N GLY A 265 25.29 15.75 -38.08
CA GLY A 265 24.71 16.49 -36.97
C GLY A 265 23.58 15.77 -36.23
N GLU A 266 23.23 14.54 -36.64
CA GLU A 266 22.12 13.76 -36.06
C GLU A 266 22.49 13.23 -34.67
N VAL A 267 21.61 13.43 -33.69
CA VAL A 267 21.75 12.90 -32.33
C VAL A 267 20.91 11.63 -32.20
N LYS A 268 21.54 10.54 -31.77
CA LYS A 268 20.87 9.25 -31.56
C LYS A 268 21.20 8.68 -30.19
N GLU A 269 20.19 8.12 -29.54
CA GLU A 269 20.34 7.37 -28.29
C GLU A 269 20.76 5.93 -28.57
N TYR A 270 21.72 5.43 -27.77
CA TYR A 270 22.23 4.06 -27.83
C TYR A 270 22.13 3.39 -26.46
N ASP A 271 21.72 2.13 -26.47
CA ASP A 271 21.72 1.25 -25.29
C ASP A 271 23.14 0.76 -25.00
N THR A 272 23.65 1.02 -23.79
CA THR A 272 24.99 0.61 -23.35
C THR A 272 25.17 -0.90 -23.22
N THR A 273 24.09 -1.68 -23.18
CA THR A 273 24.16 -3.15 -23.17
C THR A 273 24.40 -3.76 -24.56
N GLN A 274 24.23 -2.96 -25.63
CA GLN A 274 24.52 -3.32 -27.01
C GLN A 274 25.77 -2.57 -27.52
N PRO A 275 26.39 -2.99 -28.65
CA PRO A 275 27.47 -2.23 -29.25
C PRO A 275 27.02 -0.80 -29.60
N TYR A 276 27.75 0.20 -29.12
CA TYR A 276 27.47 1.63 -29.34
C TYR A 276 28.78 2.39 -29.68
N PRO A 277 28.71 3.57 -30.33
CA PRO A 277 29.89 4.24 -30.88
C PRO A 277 30.67 5.03 -29.82
N TRP A 278 31.19 4.35 -28.80
CA TRP A 278 31.99 4.98 -27.74
C TRP A 278 33.44 5.24 -28.14
N ASP A 279 33.95 4.47 -29.10
CA ASP A 279 35.32 4.49 -29.63
C ASP A 279 35.40 5.19 -31.01
N ASP A 280 34.26 5.39 -31.69
CA ASP A 280 34.21 5.91 -33.06
C ASP A 280 34.48 7.42 -33.12
N GLU A 281 35.55 7.82 -33.81
CA GLU A 281 35.96 9.21 -33.98
C GLU A 281 34.92 10.09 -34.68
N ASN A 282 34.00 9.49 -35.45
CA ASN A 282 32.93 10.21 -36.17
C ASN A 282 31.76 10.61 -35.26
N PHE A 283 31.73 10.14 -34.02
CA PHE A 283 30.69 10.45 -33.06
C PHE A 283 31.24 11.28 -31.89
N GLU A 284 30.43 12.20 -31.38
CA GLU A 284 30.71 12.95 -30.16
C GLU A 284 29.65 12.62 -29.10
N ASN A 285 30.10 12.38 -27.86
CA ASN A 285 29.19 12.18 -26.74
C ASN A 285 28.45 13.50 -26.42
N VAL A 286 27.14 13.43 -26.23
CA VAL A 286 26.36 14.58 -25.77
C VAL A 286 26.44 14.63 -24.24
N PRO A 287 27.01 15.70 -23.63
CA PRO A 287 27.12 15.80 -22.18
C PRO A 287 25.75 15.76 -21.49
N ASN A 288 25.67 15.13 -20.32
CA ASN A 288 24.44 15.00 -19.51
C ASN A 288 23.24 14.35 -20.25
N SER A 289 23.49 13.52 -21.27
CA SER A 289 22.44 12.85 -22.04
C SER A 289 22.15 11.42 -21.59
N THR A 290 22.64 11.03 -20.41
CA THR A 290 22.44 9.68 -19.88
C THR A 290 21.01 9.53 -19.40
N ARG A 291 20.24 8.64 -20.03
CA ARG A 291 18.90 8.25 -19.58
C ARG A 291 18.96 6.85 -19.02
N ILE A 292 18.54 6.68 -17.77
CA ILE A 292 18.45 5.36 -17.13
C ILE A 292 17.00 4.91 -17.22
N GLU A 293 16.76 3.75 -17.83
CA GLU A 293 15.45 3.09 -17.84
C GLU A 293 15.49 1.91 -16.87
N VAL A 294 14.69 1.98 -15.81
CA VAL A 294 14.56 0.90 -14.83
C VAL A 294 13.66 -0.18 -15.43
N ILE A 295 14.20 -1.36 -15.73
CA ILE A 295 13.42 -2.47 -16.31
C ILE A 295 12.82 -3.33 -15.21
N ASP A 296 13.63 -3.63 -14.21
CA ASP A 296 13.20 -4.30 -13.00
C ASP A 296 13.68 -3.45 -11.82
N PRO A 297 12.78 -2.89 -11.00
CA PRO A 297 13.16 -2.10 -9.82
C PRO A 297 13.90 -2.92 -8.76
N GLY A 298 14.03 -4.23 -8.95
CA GLY A 298 14.60 -5.13 -7.96
C GLY A 298 13.61 -5.36 -6.81
N VAL A 299 13.96 -6.30 -5.95
CA VAL A 299 13.20 -6.59 -4.74
C VAL A 299 14.16 -6.34 -3.57
N PRO A 300 13.99 -5.25 -2.81
CA PRO A 300 14.84 -5.03 -1.65
C PRO A 300 14.68 -6.16 -0.62
N SER A 301 15.70 -6.38 0.22
CA SER A 301 15.57 -7.28 1.36
C SER A 301 14.48 -6.78 2.30
N GLN A 302 13.75 -7.70 2.92
CA GLN A 302 12.74 -7.35 3.94
C GLN A 302 13.40 -6.71 5.16
N VAL A 303 14.64 -7.10 5.46
CA VAL A 303 15.47 -6.53 6.51
C VAL A 303 16.65 -5.79 5.86
N GLN A 304 16.72 -4.47 6.05
CA GLN A 304 17.81 -3.61 5.57
C GLN A 304 18.55 -2.93 6.74
N ASP A 305 17.81 -2.60 7.79
CA ASP A 305 18.28 -1.70 8.84
C ASP A 305 18.74 -2.43 10.11
N PHE A 306 18.73 -3.78 10.10
CA PHE A 306 19.18 -4.55 11.26
C PHE A 306 20.70 -4.42 11.39
N ARG A 307 21.12 -3.66 12.41
CA ARG A 307 22.51 -3.49 12.81
C ARG A 307 22.65 -3.62 14.31
N LEU A 308 23.63 -4.39 14.73
CA LEU A 308 24.10 -4.49 16.09
C LEU A 308 25.49 -3.87 16.14
N SER A 309 25.68 -2.90 17.03
CA SER A 309 26.96 -2.25 17.24
C SER A 309 27.45 -2.50 18.66
N ASP A 310 28.75 -2.67 18.83
CA ASP A 310 29.38 -2.69 20.15
C ASP A 310 29.50 -1.27 20.75
N MET A 311 30.06 -1.17 21.96
CA MET A 311 30.27 0.13 22.64
C MET A 311 31.23 1.05 21.90
N ASP A 312 32.07 0.52 21.01
CA ASP A 312 33.03 1.25 20.21
C ASP A 312 32.47 1.62 18.82
N GLY A 313 31.22 1.22 18.53
CA GLY A 313 30.52 1.49 17.27
C GLY A 313 30.83 0.51 16.14
N ASN A 314 31.54 -0.59 16.40
CA ASN A 314 31.82 -1.60 15.39
C ASN A 314 30.59 -2.46 15.13
N ASP A 315 30.33 -2.79 13.86
CA ASP A 315 29.22 -3.66 13.46
C ASP A 315 29.52 -5.13 13.82
N ILE A 316 28.78 -5.66 14.79
CA ILE A 316 28.87 -7.06 15.25
C ILE A 316 27.75 -7.94 14.67
N THR A 317 26.89 -7.39 13.80
CA THR A 317 25.74 -8.09 13.21
C THR A 317 26.10 -9.42 12.56
N PRO A 318 27.13 -9.51 11.69
CA PRO A 318 27.46 -10.76 11.02
C PRO A 318 27.86 -11.85 12.01
N GLY A 319 28.67 -11.49 13.02
CA GLY A 319 29.14 -12.43 14.04
C GLY A 319 27.99 -13.01 14.87
N VAL A 320 27.01 -12.19 15.24
CA VAL A 320 25.84 -12.66 16.01
C VAL A 320 24.91 -13.52 15.15
N LEU A 321 24.71 -13.16 13.88
CA LEU A 321 23.78 -13.88 13.00
C LEU A 321 24.33 -15.19 12.43
N GLU A 322 25.65 -15.36 12.41
CA GLU A 322 26.33 -16.58 11.94
C GLU A 322 26.59 -17.58 13.07
N GLU A 323 26.37 -17.18 14.33
CA GLU A 323 26.63 -18.03 15.48
C GLU A 323 25.70 -19.26 15.50
N THR A 324 26.27 -20.42 15.77
CA THR A 324 25.53 -21.70 15.73
C THR A 324 24.72 -21.95 17.00
N SER A 325 25.05 -21.25 18.09
CA SER A 325 24.36 -21.33 19.38
C SER A 325 23.54 -20.08 19.66
N PRO A 326 22.42 -20.17 20.42
CA PRO A 326 21.62 -19.00 20.78
C PRO A 326 22.47 -17.96 21.53
N VAL A 327 22.55 -16.76 20.98
CA VAL A 327 23.22 -15.62 21.60
C VAL A 327 22.18 -14.79 22.35
N MET A 328 22.40 -14.58 23.65
CA MET A 328 21.62 -13.64 24.45
C MET A 328 22.30 -12.28 24.37
N LEU A 329 21.61 -11.29 23.80
CA LEU A 329 22.01 -9.90 23.87
C LEU A 329 21.54 -9.35 25.23
N VAL A 330 22.47 -8.87 26.05
CA VAL A 330 22.21 -8.33 27.40
C VAL A 330 22.46 -6.84 27.41
#